data_AF-A0A1D6F4X4-F1
#
_entry.id   AF-A0A1D6F4X4-F1
#
_cell.length_a   1.000
_cell.length_b   1.000
_cell.length_c   1.000
_cell.angle_alpha   90.00
_cell.angle_beta   90.00
_cell.angle_gamma   90.00
#
_symmetry.space_group_name_H-M   'P 1'
#
loop_
_entity.id
_entity.type
_entity.pdbx_description
1 polymer ?
#
loop_
_entity_poly.entity_id
_entity_poly.type
_entity_poly.pdbx_seq_one_letter_code
_entity_poly.pdbx_strand_id
1 'polypeptide(L)'
;MALSASDVPTMYTVLVNSLSADEAARRPAEAALAQCETRPGFCSCLLEIISARGLACREDVRLLATVYFKNSINRYWRHRRDSYGISNEEKDHLRKNLLLNMREENSQIALQLAVLISKIARLDYPKEWPELLSVLAQQLQSADVLASHRVFMVLFRTLKELSTKRLAVDQKNYAEITGHLFEYTWNLWKSDVQTILQNLSMLSQRNDIDSVFEQSNDLALICDRWLLCLMIVRLLIFSGYASDSRTAQVIILSSLSIVLLLLNVHNLFQKQYPQLPVYLCRRSGRSGKFVQQF
;
A
#
# COMPACT_ATOMS: atom_id res chain seq x y z
N MET A 1 28.65 -2.60 -1.16
CA MET A 1 29.27 -3.48 -0.14
C MET A 1 28.15 -4.19 0.58
N ALA A 2 28.25 -5.51 0.70
CA ALA A 2 27.21 -6.33 1.31
C ALA A 2 27.17 -6.11 2.83
N LEU A 3 25.96 -6.22 3.39
CA LEU A 3 25.70 -6.36 4.82
C LEU A 3 26.72 -7.30 5.47
N SER A 4 27.42 -6.87 6.52
CA SER A 4 28.21 -7.79 7.33
C SER A 4 27.29 -8.55 8.28
N ALA A 5 27.64 -9.80 8.63
CA ALA A 5 26.82 -10.65 9.49
C ALA A 5 26.55 -10.03 10.89
N SER A 6 27.37 -9.07 11.33
CA SER A 6 27.21 -8.32 12.58
C SER A 6 26.28 -7.10 12.48
N ASP A 7 25.93 -6.64 11.28
CA ASP A 7 25.22 -5.37 11.13
C ASP A 7 23.75 -5.46 11.54
N VAL A 8 23.07 -6.58 11.23
CA VAL A 8 21.64 -6.76 11.54
C VAL A 8 21.38 -6.82 13.05
N PRO A 9 22.09 -7.65 13.86
CA PRO A 9 21.91 -7.65 15.31
C PRO A 9 22.24 -6.30 15.95
N THR A 10 23.30 -5.63 15.48
CA THR A 10 23.70 -4.32 16.00
C THR A 10 22.62 -3.28 15.72
N MET A 11 22.11 -3.22 14.49
CA MET A 11 21.02 -2.32 14.10
C MET A 11 19.75 -2.59 14.90
N TYR A 12 19.42 -3.86 15.15
CA TYR A 12 18.29 -4.25 15.98
C TYR A 12 18.43 -3.71 17.41
N THR A 13 19.59 -3.87 18.04
CA THR A 13 19.85 -3.32 19.39
C THR A 13 19.74 -1.80 19.42
N VAL A 14 20.26 -1.12 18.40
CA VAL A 14 20.14 0.35 18.29
C VAL A 14 18.66 0.76 18.19
N LEU A 15 17.86 0.10 17.36
CA LEU A 15 16.42 0.38 17.26
C LEU A 15 15.69 0.12 18.58
N VAL A 16 16.00 -0.98 19.28
CA VAL A 16 15.43 -1.27 20.61
C VAL A 16 15.76 -0.16 21.60
N ASN A 17 17.01 0.28 21.66
CA ASN A 17 17.43 1.35 22.58
C ASN A 17 16.80 2.69 22.24
N SER A 18 16.55 2.98 20.95
CA SER A 18 15.84 4.20 20.53
C SER A 18 14.37 4.24 20.96
N LEU A 19 13.78 3.08 21.29
CA LEU A 19 12.44 2.97 21.86
C LEU A 19 12.44 2.99 23.40
N SER A 20 13.60 3.09 24.04
CA SER A 20 13.71 3.09 25.51
C SER A 20 13.07 4.34 26.12
N ALA A 21 12.45 4.16 27.29
CA ALA A 21 11.99 5.27 28.12
C ALA A 21 13.18 6.01 28.78
N ASP A 22 14.31 5.32 28.97
CA ASP A 22 15.53 5.92 29.52
C ASP A 22 16.24 6.78 28.45
N GLU A 23 16.34 8.08 28.74
CA GLU A 23 16.95 9.05 27.85
C GLU A 23 18.45 8.80 27.64
N ALA A 24 19.15 8.25 28.64
CA ALA A 24 20.57 7.95 28.56
C ALA A 24 20.86 6.83 27.54
N ALA A 25 19.93 5.88 27.38
CA ALA A 25 19.99 4.85 26.33
C ALA A 25 19.43 5.34 24.98
N ARG A 26 18.35 6.14 24.99
CA ARG A 26 17.66 6.58 23.78
C ARG A 26 18.46 7.57 22.94
N ARG A 27 19.00 8.64 23.54
CA ARG A 27 19.74 9.68 22.80
C ARG A 27 20.93 9.15 21.97
N PRO A 28 21.84 8.32 22.52
CA PRO A 28 22.95 7.80 21.73
C PRO A 28 22.46 6.85 20.62
N ALA A 29 21.38 6.11 20.85
CA ALA A 29 20.80 5.24 19.83
C ALA A 29 20.20 6.04 18.65
N GLU A 30 19.45 7.11 18.93
CA GLU A 30 18.93 8.01 17.90
C GLU A 30 20.06 8.67 17.09
N ALA A 31 21.12 9.12 17.77
CA ALA A 31 22.30 9.67 17.10
C ALA A 31 23.01 8.64 16.21
N ALA A 32 23.11 7.38 16.67
CA ALA A 32 23.68 6.29 15.88
C ALA A 32 22.82 5.97 14.65
N LEU A 33 21.49 5.97 14.77
CA LEU A 33 20.58 5.79 13.62
C LEU A 33 20.78 6.88 12.57
N ALA A 34 20.85 8.14 13.01
CA ALA A 34 21.08 9.28 12.12
C ALA A 34 22.40 9.17 11.33
N GLN A 35 23.47 8.67 11.98
CA GLN A 35 24.75 8.42 11.32
C GLN A 35 24.71 7.24 10.35
N CYS A 36 23.89 6.23 10.63
CA CYS A 36 23.77 5.04 9.79
C CYS A 36 22.93 5.25 8.53
N GLU A 37 22.01 6.23 8.49
CA GLU A 37 21.08 6.40 7.36
C GLU A 37 21.76 6.56 5.99
N THR A 38 22.97 7.11 5.96
CA THR A 38 23.74 7.34 4.72
C THR A 38 24.67 6.19 4.35
N ARG A 39 24.80 5.17 5.22
CA ARG A 39 25.71 4.04 5.00
C ARG A 39 25.10 3.05 3.99
N PRO A 40 25.87 2.54 3.02
CA PRO A 40 25.42 1.45 2.16
C PRO A 40 24.97 0.24 2.98
N GLY A 41 23.89 -0.42 2.56
CA GLY A 41 23.32 -1.56 3.27
C GLY A 41 22.39 -1.20 4.43
N PHE A 42 22.25 0.08 4.81
CA PHE A 42 21.33 0.48 5.88
C PHE A 42 19.89 0.03 5.61
N CYS A 43 19.37 0.32 4.41
CA CYS A 43 18.04 -0.10 4.01
C CYS A 43 17.89 -1.62 3.94
N SER A 44 18.95 -2.32 3.52
CA SER A 44 18.97 -3.79 3.50
C SER A 44 18.91 -4.37 4.91
N CYS A 45 19.62 -3.78 5.88
CA CYS A 45 19.55 -4.13 7.30
C CYS A 45 18.13 -3.97 7.84
N LEU A 46 17.49 -2.82 7.53
CA LEU A 46 16.12 -2.57 7.96
C LEU A 46 15.15 -3.58 7.35
N LEU A 47 15.33 -3.96 6.08
CA LEU A 47 14.48 -4.95 5.43
C LEU A 47 14.61 -6.33 6.09
N GLU A 48 15.81 -6.76 6.46
CA GLU A 48 16.01 -8.01 7.22
C GLU A 48 15.29 -7.97 8.57
N ILE A 49 15.41 -6.86 9.32
CA ILE A 49 14.71 -6.69 10.62
C ILE A 49 13.20 -6.71 10.43
N ILE A 50 12.67 -6.04 9.39
CA ILE A 50 11.24 -6.04 9.09
C ILE A 50 10.77 -7.46 8.73
N SER A 51 11.60 -8.22 8.01
CA SER A 51 11.27 -9.58 7.56
C SER A 51 11.39 -10.62 8.68
N ALA A 52 12.08 -10.31 9.77
CA ALA A 52 12.18 -11.19 10.92
C ALA A 52 10.81 -11.40 11.58
N ARG A 53 10.35 -12.66 11.61
CA ARG A 53 9.08 -13.09 12.22
C ARG A 53 9.35 -13.97 13.43
N GLY A 54 8.43 -13.96 14.39
CA GLY A 54 8.42 -14.87 15.55
C GLY A 54 8.52 -14.17 16.90
N LEU A 55 8.36 -14.95 17.98
CA LEU A 55 8.22 -14.48 19.37
C LEU A 55 9.44 -13.68 19.89
N ALA A 56 10.61 -13.88 19.30
CA ALA A 56 11.84 -13.18 19.71
C ALA A 56 11.97 -11.77 19.11
N CYS A 57 11.16 -11.42 18.09
CA CYS A 57 11.22 -10.14 17.41
C CYS A 57 10.07 -9.23 17.86
N ARG A 58 10.37 -8.04 18.38
CA ARG A 58 9.35 -7.11 18.83
C ARG A 58 8.72 -6.37 17.65
N GLU A 59 7.39 -6.32 17.60
CA GLU A 59 6.66 -5.66 16.49
C GLU A 59 6.90 -4.15 16.43
N ASP A 60 7.08 -3.50 17.58
CA ASP A 60 7.39 -2.06 17.66
C ASP A 60 8.74 -1.72 17.00
N VAL A 61 9.74 -2.58 17.14
CA VAL A 61 11.04 -2.46 16.48
C VAL A 61 10.90 -2.64 14.97
N ARG A 62 10.14 -3.65 14.52
CA ARG A 62 9.87 -3.87 13.07
C ARG A 62 9.11 -2.70 12.46
N LEU A 63 8.15 -2.15 13.18
CA LEU A 63 7.41 -0.96 12.76
C LEU A 63 8.33 0.26 12.66
N LEU A 64 9.18 0.50 13.65
CA LEU A 64 10.16 1.58 13.62
C LEU A 64 11.14 1.42 12.45
N ALA A 65 11.64 0.20 12.21
CA ALA A 65 12.50 -0.09 11.06
C ALA A 65 11.80 0.24 9.74
N THR A 66 10.51 -0.09 9.61
CA THR A 66 9.72 0.23 8.40
C THR A 66 9.58 1.75 8.22
N VAL A 67 9.43 2.51 9.31
CA VAL A 67 9.35 3.98 9.27
C VAL A 67 10.68 4.58 8.81
N TYR A 68 11.82 4.14 9.37
CA TYR A 68 13.14 4.57 8.92
C TYR A 68 13.39 4.22 7.46
N PHE A 69 12.99 3.03 7.03
CA PHE A 69 13.18 2.60 5.65
C PHE A 69 12.37 3.49 4.69
N LYS A 70 11.08 3.74 5.00
CA LYS A 70 10.24 4.66 4.22
C LYS A 70 10.84 6.07 4.12
N ASN A 71 11.40 6.57 5.21
CA ASN A 71 12.05 7.88 5.22
C ASN A 71 13.31 7.89 4.34
N SER A 72 14.08 6.80 4.39
CA SER A 72 15.29 6.61 3.57
C SER A 72 15.00 6.61 2.07
N ILE A 73 13.88 6.05 1.62
CA ILE A 73 13.47 6.15 0.21
C ILE A 73 13.32 7.59 -0.24
N ASN A 74 12.66 8.44 0.56
CA ASN A 74 12.42 9.84 0.16
C ASN A 74 13.74 10.63 0.08
N ARG A 75 14.70 10.31 0.95
CA ARG A 75 15.97 11.03 1.08
C ARG A 75 17.04 10.52 0.11
N TYR A 76 17.22 9.21 0.01
CA TYR A 76 18.42 8.56 -0.53
C TYR A 76 18.17 7.63 -1.72
N TRP A 77 16.92 7.39 -2.15
CA TRP A 77 16.67 6.46 -3.27
C TRP A 77 17.33 6.91 -4.58
N ARG A 78 17.33 8.22 -4.88
CA ARG A 78 18.03 8.76 -6.06
C ARG A 78 19.31 9.44 -5.60
N HIS A 79 20.36 9.34 -6.43
CA HIS A 79 21.54 10.18 -6.30
C HIS A 79 21.12 11.66 -6.29
N ARG A 80 21.66 12.41 -5.34
CA ARG A 80 21.51 13.86 -5.26
C ARG A 80 22.91 14.48 -5.23
N ARG A 81 23.01 15.79 -5.47
CA ARG A 81 24.30 16.50 -5.44
C ARG A 81 25.07 16.28 -4.13
N ASP A 82 24.35 16.15 -3.02
CA ASP A 82 24.93 16.05 -1.67
C ASP A 82 24.88 14.62 -1.08
N SER A 83 24.46 13.62 -1.86
CA SER A 83 24.37 12.24 -1.38
C SER A 83 24.50 11.24 -2.54
N TYR A 84 25.43 10.28 -2.35
CA TYR A 84 25.62 9.14 -3.23
C TYR A 84 24.42 8.17 -3.27
N GLY A 85 23.37 8.40 -2.48
CA GLY A 85 22.14 7.60 -2.51
C GLY A 85 22.36 6.08 -2.37
N ILE A 86 21.34 5.31 -2.70
CA ILE A 86 21.37 3.84 -2.67
C ILE A 86 21.87 3.32 -4.03
N SER A 87 22.77 2.32 -4.01
CA SER A 87 23.32 1.70 -5.22
C SER A 87 22.25 0.90 -5.98
N ASN A 88 22.45 0.67 -7.28
CA ASN A 88 21.47 -0.07 -8.08
C ASN A 88 21.36 -1.54 -7.63
N GLU A 89 22.49 -2.15 -7.26
CA GLU A 89 22.51 -3.53 -6.74
C GLU A 89 21.69 -3.65 -5.44
N GLU A 90 21.81 -2.66 -4.54
CA GLU A 90 20.99 -2.62 -3.33
C GLU A 90 19.52 -2.38 -3.67
N LYS A 91 19.18 -1.48 -4.59
CA LYS A 91 17.79 -1.27 -5.01
C LYS A 91 17.14 -2.53 -5.55
N ASP A 92 17.85 -3.29 -6.40
CA ASP A 92 17.33 -4.52 -6.99
C ASP A 92 17.05 -5.56 -5.90
N HIS A 93 17.98 -5.70 -4.95
CA HIS A 93 17.80 -6.53 -3.77
C HIS A 93 16.58 -6.10 -2.94
N LEU A 94 16.42 -4.81 -2.66
CA LEU A 94 15.31 -4.27 -1.88
C LEU A 94 13.96 -4.49 -2.59
N ARG A 95 13.87 -4.19 -3.89
CA ARG A 95 12.66 -4.38 -4.69
C ARG A 95 12.21 -5.83 -4.69
N LYS A 96 13.13 -6.77 -4.91
CA LYS A 96 12.84 -8.21 -4.89
C LYS A 96 12.32 -8.66 -3.52
N ASN A 97 13.04 -8.33 -2.45
CA ASN A 97 12.71 -8.81 -1.10
C ASN A 97 11.47 -8.13 -0.50
N LEU A 98 11.15 -6.90 -0.88
CA LEU A 98 9.89 -6.24 -0.49
C LEU A 98 8.66 -7.01 -1.02
N LEU A 99 8.75 -7.55 -2.24
CA LEU A 99 7.65 -8.33 -2.82
C LEU A 99 7.54 -9.73 -2.22
N LEU A 100 8.62 -10.31 -1.71
CA LEU A 100 8.58 -11.60 -1.00
C LEU A 100 7.91 -11.50 0.37
N ASN A 101 7.98 -10.33 1.02
CA ASN A 101 7.50 -10.11 2.37
C ASN A 101 6.11 -9.46 2.47
N MET A 102 5.27 -9.62 1.45
CA MET A 102 3.96 -8.94 1.42
C MET A 102 2.90 -9.54 2.35
N ARG A 103 2.98 -10.85 2.65
CA ARG A 103 2.04 -11.50 3.58
C ARG A 103 2.41 -11.20 5.03
N GLU A 104 2.24 -9.94 5.44
CA GLU A 104 2.50 -9.42 6.78
C GLU A 104 1.27 -9.52 7.70
N GLU A 105 1.45 -10.09 8.88
CA GLU A 105 0.39 -10.27 9.88
C GLU A 105 0.01 -8.93 10.52
N ASN A 106 1.00 -8.16 10.98
CA ASN A 106 0.76 -6.89 11.65
C ASN A 106 0.25 -5.84 10.64
N SER A 107 -0.98 -5.37 10.84
CA SER A 107 -1.67 -4.45 9.94
C SER A 107 -0.97 -3.09 9.78
N GLN A 108 -0.31 -2.60 10.84
CA GLN A 108 0.42 -1.32 10.80
C GLN A 108 1.70 -1.43 9.98
N ILE A 109 2.46 -2.52 10.16
CA ILE A 109 3.66 -2.80 9.35
C ILE A 109 3.26 -2.99 7.89
N ALA A 110 2.23 -3.77 7.62
CA ALA A 110 1.73 -4.01 6.27
C ALA A 110 1.31 -2.71 5.57
N LEU A 111 0.66 -1.78 6.29
CA LEU A 111 0.31 -0.47 5.76
C LEU A 111 1.55 0.38 5.43
N GLN A 112 2.57 0.40 6.32
CA GLN A 112 3.81 1.14 6.05
C GLN A 112 4.58 0.53 4.87
N LEU A 113 4.60 -0.81 4.74
CA LEU A 113 5.17 -1.51 3.58
C LEU A 113 4.44 -1.13 2.29
N ALA A 114 3.11 -1.06 2.28
CA ALA A 114 2.36 -0.63 1.10
C ALA A 114 2.69 0.81 0.68
N VAL A 115 2.89 1.72 1.64
CA VAL A 115 3.33 3.11 1.37
C VAL A 115 4.78 3.16 0.89
N LEU A 116 5.66 2.34 1.48
CA LEU A 116 7.05 2.21 1.07
C LEU A 116 7.16 1.74 -0.39
N ILE A 117 6.47 0.65 -0.73
CA ILE A 117 6.44 0.09 -2.09
C ILE A 117 5.87 1.11 -3.07
N SER A 118 4.77 1.80 -2.74
CA SER A 118 4.17 2.78 -3.65
C SER A 118 5.10 3.96 -3.94
N LYS A 119 5.90 4.39 -2.97
CA LYS A 119 6.92 5.43 -3.16
C LYS A 119 8.03 4.99 -4.11
N ILE A 120 8.51 3.76 -3.96
CA ILE A 120 9.51 3.20 -4.88
C ILE A 120 8.90 3.05 -6.27
N ALA A 121 7.68 2.50 -6.38
CA ALA A 121 6.96 2.37 -7.64
C ALA A 121 6.79 3.71 -8.38
N ARG A 122 6.49 4.80 -7.66
CA ARG A 122 6.44 6.13 -8.27
C ARG A 122 7.76 6.52 -8.94
N LEU A 123 8.90 6.16 -8.34
CA LEU A 123 10.22 6.54 -8.83
C LEU A 123 10.69 5.64 -9.98
N ASP A 124 10.36 4.36 -9.91
CA ASP A 124 11.03 3.31 -10.69
C ASP A 124 10.10 2.59 -11.69
N TYR A 125 8.79 2.54 -11.45
CA TYR A 125 7.82 1.94 -12.37
C TYR A 125 7.47 2.91 -13.52
N PRO A 126 7.42 2.45 -14.79
CA PRO A 126 7.59 1.05 -15.24
C PRO A 126 9.01 0.65 -15.66
N LYS A 127 9.96 1.59 -15.76
CA LYS A 127 11.24 1.36 -16.45
C LYS A 127 12.23 0.50 -15.67
N GLU A 128 12.48 0.88 -14.41
CA GLU A 128 13.46 0.21 -13.55
C GLU A 128 12.82 -0.98 -12.83
N TRP A 129 11.50 -0.94 -12.61
CA TRP A 129 10.75 -1.98 -11.90
C TRP A 129 9.56 -2.57 -12.70
N PRO A 130 9.77 -3.09 -13.92
CA PRO A 130 8.68 -3.53 -14.80
C PRO A 130 7.85 -4.70 -14.25
N GLU A 131 8.45 -5.58 -13.45
CA GLU A 131 7.84 -6.79 -12.91
C GLU A 131 6.90 -6.55 -11.72
N LEU A 132 6.79 -5.32 -11.21
CA LEU A 132 6.01 -5.01 -10.00
C LEU A 132 4.57 -5.55 -10.11
N LEU A 133 3.81 -5.12 -11.12
CA LEU A 133 2.39 -5.49 -11.23
C LEU A 133 2.18 -6.96 -11.58
N SER A 134 3.07 -7.56 -12.37
CA SER A 134 2.96 -8.98 -12.73
C SER A 134 3.23 -9.88 -11.52
N VAL A 135 4.18 -9.54 -10.65
CA VAL A 135 4.42 -10.26 -9.39
C VAL A 135 3.24 -10.11 -8.44
N LEU A 136 2.66 -8.91 -8.30
CA LEU A 136 1.44 -8.71 -7.50
C LEU A 136 0.28 -9.59 -8.02
N ALA A 137 0.08 -9.64 -9.34
CA ALA A 137 -0.96 -10.45 -9.96
C ALA A 137 -0.71 -11.95 -9.77
N GLN A 138 0.54 -12.42 -9.87
CA GLN A 138 0.90 -13.81 -9.63
C GLN A 138 0.61 -14.22 -8.18
N GLN A 139 0.95 -13.38 -7.20
CA GLN A 139 0.69 -13.69 -5.79
C GLN A 139 -0.80 -13.86 -5.48
N LEU A 140 -1.68 -13.16 -6.21
CA LEU A 140 -3.13 -13.29 -6.05
C LEU A 140 -3.68 -14.66 -6.47
N GLN A 141 -2.97 -15.42 -7.33
CA GLN A 141 -3.46 -16.71 -7.82
C GLN A 141 -3.49 -17.79 -6.72
N SER A 142 -2.61 -17.69 -5.73
CA SER A 142 -2.47 -18.64 -4.62
C SER A 142 -2.59 -17.96 -3.26
N ALA A 143 -3.20 -16.78 -3.19
CA ALA A 143 -3.31 -16.00 -1.96
C ALA A 143 -4.42 -16.53 -1.05
N ASP A 144 -4.12 -16.66 0.24
CA ASP A 144 -5.14 -16.71 1.27
C ASP A 144 -5.81 -15.33 1.46
N VAL A 145 -6.83 -15.25 2.32
CA VAL A 145 -7.59 -14.01 2.58
C VAL A 145 -6.66 -12.87 3.00
N LEU A 146 -5.72 -13.15 3.90
CA LEU A 146 -4.75 -12.19 4.38
C LEU A 146 -3.81 -11.69 3.27
N ALA A 147 -3.13 -12.60 2.56
CA ALA A 147 -2.21 -12.25 1.49
C ALA A 147 -2.93 -11.46 0.39
N SER A 148 -4.14 -11.87 0.02
CA SER A 148 -4.96 -11.19 -0.97
C SER A 148 -5.25 -9.75 -0.53
N HIS A 149 -5.70 -9.56 0.72
CA HIS A 149 -5.89 -8.23 1.28
C HIS A 149 -4.60 -7.38 1.27
N ARG A 150 -3.44 -7.96 1.65
CA ARG A 150 -2.16 -7.24 1.62
C ARG A 150 -1.75 -6.81 0.21
N VAL A 151 -1.91 -7.68 -0.78
CA VAL A 151 -1.63 -7.35 -2.19
C VAL A 151 -2.54 -6.20 -2.65
N PHE A 152 -3.84 -6.24 -2.35
CA PHE A 152 -4.77 -5.18 -2.73
C PHE A 152 -4.46 -3.83 -2.06
N MET A 153 -3.95 -3.86 -0.83
CA MET A 153 -3.49 -2.66 -0.15
C MET A 153 -2.26 -2.05 -0.84
N VAL A 154 -1.28 -2.86 -1.24
CA VAL A 154 -0.10 -2.42 -2.01
C VAL A 154 -0.52 -1.90 -3.39
N LEU A 155 -1.43 -2.60 -4.07
CA LEU A 155 -1.95 -2.24 -5.37
C LEU A 155 -2.65 -0.88 -5.32
N PHE A 156 -3.56 -0.68 -4.37
CA PHE A 156 -4.25 0.60 -4.18
C PHE A 156 -3.28 1.75 -3.94
N ARG A 157 -2.31 1.59 -3.04
CA ARG A 157 -1.30 2.63 -2.74
C ARG A 157 -0.45 2.95 -3.97
N THR A 158 -0.03 1.92 -4.71
CA THR A 158 0.77 2.06 -5.93
C THR A 158 0.00 2.80 -7.01
N LEU A 159 -1.24 2.37 -7.31
CA LEU A 159 -2.09 3.03 -8.31
C LEU A 159 -2.37 4.49 -7.93
N LYS A 160 -2.57 4.78 -6.63
CA LYS A 160 -2.75 6.15 -6.15
C LYS A 160 -1.53 7.03 -6.41
N GLU A 161 -0.31 6.51 -6.26
CA GLU A 161 0.90 7.27 -6.58
C GLU A 161 1.04 7.47 -8.09
N LEU A 162 0.83 6.40 -8.89
CA LEU A 162 0.98 6.43 -10.34
C LEU A 162 -0.06 7.33 -11.03
N SER A 163 -1.30 7.37 -10.54
CA SER A 163 -2.38 8.21 -11.10
C SER A 163 -2.10 9.72 -11.00
N THR A 164 -1.16 10.12 -10.13
CA THR A 164 -0.77 11.53 -10.00
C THR A 164 0.30 11.96 -11.00
N LYS A 165 0.91 11.03 -11.75
CA LYS A 165 1.87 11.36 -12.81
C LYS A 165 1.16 11.99 -14.01
N ARG A 166 1.68 13.12 -14.49
CA ARG A 166 1.01 13.98 -15.50
C ARG A 166 1.65 13.94 -16.88
N LEU A 167 2.79 13.26 -17.05
CA LEU A 167 3.42 13.13 -18.36
C LEU A 167 2.61 12.19 -19.25
N ALA A 168 2.51 12.48 -20.55
CA ALA A 168 1.71 11.69 -21.49
C ALA A 168 2.12 10.20 -21.51
N VAL A 169 3.42 9.91 -21.40
CA VAL A 169 3.95 8.53 -21.32
C VAL A 169 3.44 7.82 -20.06
N ASP A 170 3.42 8.51 -18.91
CA ASP A 170 2.92 7.93 -17.66
C ASP A 170 1.41 7.72 -17.71
N GLN A 171 0.66 8.64 -18.31
CA GLN A 171 -0.79 8.52 -18.49
C GLN A 171 -1.16 7.35 -19.41
N LYS A 172 -0.42 7.17 -20.51
CA LYS A 172 -0.58 6.02 -21.40
C LYS A 172 -0.31 4.71 -20.65
N ASN A 173 0.79 4.64 -19.92
CA ASN A 173 1.11 3.48 -19.08
C ASN A 173 0.00 3.22 -18.04
N TYR A 174 -0.54 4.27 -17.41
CA TYR A 174 -1.65 4.11 -16.47
C TYR A 174 -2.94 3.58 -17.14
N ALA A 175 -3.23 4.01 -18.37
CA ALA A 175 -4.34 3.47 -19.16
C ALA A 175 -4.16 1.98 -19.49
N GLU A 176 -2.95 1.55 -19.82
CA GLU A 176 -2.61 0.13 -20.03
C GLU A 176 -2.83 -0.69 -18.75
N ILE A 177 -2.36 -0.19 -17.60
CA ILE A 177 -2.61 -0.80 -16.28
C ILE A 177 -4.12 -0.97 -16.03
N THR A 178 -4.90 0.07 -16.33
CA THR A 178 -6.37 0.01 -16.21
C THR A 178 -6.96 -1.09 -17.07
N GLY A 179 -6.53 -1.23 -18.32
CA GLY A 179 -7.01 -2.29 -19.22
C GLY A 179 -6.78 -3.70 -18.66
N HIS A 180 -5.66 -3.92 -17.97
CA HIS A 180 -5.32 -5.23 -17.39
C HIS A 180 -5.99 -5.51 -16.04
N LEU A 181 -6.16 -4.50 -15.18
CA LEU A 181 -6.61 -4.71 -13.80
C LEU A 181 -8.11 -4.54 -13.59
N PHE A 182 -8.81 -3.82 -14.48
CA PHE A 182 -10.18 -3.41 -14.25
C PHE A 182 -11.13 -4.61 -14.08
N GLU A 183 -11.13 -5.54 -15.04
CA GLU A 183 -12.04 -6.69 -15.02
C GLU A 183 -11.78 -7.60 -13.82
N TYR A 184 -10.52 -7.91 -13.52
CA TYR A 184 -10.16 -8.72 -12.37
C TYR A 184 -10.64 -8.10 -11.05
N THR A 185 -10.34 -6.81 -10.84
CA THR A 185 -10.74 -6.08 -9.62
C THR A 185 -12.27 -6.00 -9.49
N TRP A 186 -12.96 -5.77 -10.60
CA TRP A 186 -14.42 -5.71 -10.66
C TRP A 186 -15.06 -7.05 -10.30
N ASN A 187 -14.53 -8.15 -10.85
CA ASN A 187 -15.03 -9.49 -10.57
C ASN A 187 -14.79 -9.91 -9.12
N LEU A 188 -13.61 -9.60 -8.57
CA LEU A 188 -13.33 -9.85 -7.16
C LEU A 188 -14.26 -9.05 -6.24
N TRP A 189 -14.49 -7.77 -6.53
CA TRP A 189 -15.43 -6.93 -5.78
C TRP A 189 -16.84 -7.57 -5.73
N LYS A 190 -17.35 -8.08 -6.87
CA LYS A 190 -18.65 -8.78 -6.91
C LYS A 190 -18.64 -10.07 -6.08
N SER A 191 -17.56 -10.85 -6.17
CA SER A 191 -17.39 -12.06 -5.38
C SER A 191 -17.41 -11.76 -3.88
N ASP A 192 -16.68 -10.72 -3.46
CA ASP A 192 -16.61 -10.31 -2.05
C ASP A 192 -17.98 -9.89 -1.52
N VAL A 193 -18.80 -9.18 -2.31
CA VAL A 193 -20.19 -8.85 -1.92
C VAL A 193 -20.99 -10.12 -1.64
N GLN A 194 -20.90 -11.13 -2.51
CA GLN A 194 -21.61 -12.39 -2.31
C GLN A 194 -21.13 -13.12 -1.06
N THR A 195 -19.81 -13.20 -0.87
CA THR A 195 -19.20 -13.83 0.31
C THR A 195 -19.59 -13.12 1.60
N ILE A 196 -19.58 -11.79 1.63
CA ILE A 196 -19.99 -11.00 2.82
C ILE A 196 -21.46 -11.28 3.16
N LEU A 197 -22.36 -11.22 2.18
CA LEU A 197 -23.80 -11.48 2.40
C LEU A 197 -24.05 -12.90 2.92
N GLN A 198 -23.36 -13.90 2.36
CA GLN A 198 -23.45 -15.29 2.82
C GLN A 198 -22.95 -15.44 4.26
N ASN A 199 -21.79 -14.87 4.60
CA ASN A 199 -21.24 -14.95 5.96
C ASN A 199 -22.17 -14.28 6.99
N LEU A 200 -22.74 -13.11 6.67
CA LEU A 200 -23.71 -12.43 7.54
C LEU A 200 -24.97 -13.28 7.77
N SER A 201 -25.44 -14.01 6.75
CA SER A 201 -26.58 -14.92 6.87
C SER A 201 -26.29 -16.16 7.72
N MET A 202 -25.02 -16.60 7.76
CA MET A 202 -24.58 -17.75 8.54
C MET A 202 -24.32 -17.40 10.02
N LEU A 203 -23.83 -16.18 10.27
CA LEU A 203 -23.58 -15.67 11.63
C LEU A 203 -24.87 -15.55 12.45
N SER A 204 -26.03 -15.33 11.80
CA SER A 204 -27.32 -15.31 12.50
C SER A 204 -27.80 -16.69 12.98
N GLN A 205 -27.13 -17.77 12.57
CA GLN A 205 -27.58 -19.15 12.79
C GLN A 205 -26.65 -19.98 13.70
N ARG A 206 -25.52 -19.43 14.18
CA ARG A 206 -24.50 -20.19 14.93
C ARG A 206 -24.33 -19.73 16.38
N ASN A 207 -24.05 -20.71 17.26
CA ASN A 207 -23.83 -20.52 18.71
C ASN A 207 -22.39 -20.85 19.17
N ASP A 208 -21.48 -21.25 18.27
CA ASP A 208 -20.11 -21.65 18.61
C ASP A 208 -19.13 -20.45 18.55
N ILE A 209 -18.25 -20.30 19.54
CA ILE A 209 -17.53 -19.05 19.82
C ILE A 209 -16.17 -18.97 19.08
N ASP A 210 -15.40 -20.05 19.06
CA ASP A 210 -14.02 -20.03 18.50
C ASP A 210 -14.02 -19.97 16.98
N SER A 211 -14.90 -20.75 16.34
CA SER A 211 -15.11 -20.69 14.88
C SER A 211 -15.64 -19.32 14.43
N VAL A 212 -16.33 -18.60 15.31
CA VAL A 212 -16.80 -17.23 15.05
C VAL A 212 -15.66 -16.21 15.07
N PHE A 213 -14.65 -16.35 15.93
CA PHE A 213 -13.52 -15.40 15.97
C PHE A 213 -12.64 -15.43 14.73
N GLU A 214 -12.20 -16.62 14.28
CA GLU A 214 -11.39 -16.74 13.06
C GLU A 214 -12.17 -16.26 11.82
N GLN A 215 -13.44 -16.69 11.71
CA GLN A 215 -14.32 -16.28 10.62
C GLN A 215 -14.64 -14.77 10.65
N SER A 216 -14.67 -14.15 11.83
CA SER A 216 -14.83 -12.69 11.98
C SER A 216 -13.60 -11.93 11.48
N ASN A 217 -12.39 -12.45 11.74
CA ASN A 217 -11.16 -11.83 11.26
C ASN A 217 -11.03 -11.92 9.73
N ASP A 218 -11.32 -13.09 9.15
CA ASP A 218 -11.37 -13.25 7.69
C ASP A 218 -12.45 -12.39 7.06
N LEU A 219 -13.64 -12.31 7.67
CA LEU A 219 -14.72 -11.45 7.20
C LEU A 219 -14.31 -9.97 7.23
N ALA A 220 -13.60 -9.51 8.28
CA ALA A 220 -13.09 -8.15 8.35
C ALA A 220 -12.09 -7.86 7.21
N LEU A 221 -11.16 -8.78 6.95
CA LEU A 221 -10.19 -8.66 5.85
C LEU A 221 -10.88 -8.66 4.48
N ILE A 222 -11.93 -9.46 4.29
CA ILE A 222 -12.74 -9.48 3.06
C ILE A 222 -13.49 -8.16 2.89
N CYS A 223 -14.07 -7.60 3.96
CA CYS A 223 -14.73 -6.29 3.94
C CYS A 223 -13.75 -5.16 3.57
N ASP A 224 -12.55 -5.16 4.14
CA ASP A 224 -11.51 -4.18 3.80
C ASP A 224 -11.03 -4.35 2.36
N ARG A 225 -10.83 -5.59 1.89
CA ARG A 225 -10.48 -5.90 0.50
C ARG A 225 -11.56 -5.44 -0.48
N TRP A 226 -12.82 -5.67 -0.15
CA TRP A 226 -13.96 -5.22 -0.93
C TRP A 226 -13.94 -3.70 -1.11
N LEU A 227 -13.67 -2.95 -0.04
CA LEU A 227 -13.53 -1.50 -0.11
C LEU A 227 -12.31 -1.07 -0.95
N LEU A 228 -11.16 -1.73 -0.78
CA LEU A 228 -9.97 -1.46 -1.59
C LEU A 228 -10.25 -1.68 -3.08
N CYS A 229 -10.95 -2.76 -3.44
CA CYS A 229 -11.37 -3.01 -4.81
C CYS A 229 -12.25 -1.88 -5.35
N LEU A 230 -13.21 -1.40 -4.55
CA LEU A 230 -14.07 -0.28 -4.93
C LEU A 230 -13.28 1.01 -5.17
N MET A 231 -12.31 1.30 -4.30
CA MET A 231 -11.42 2.45 -4.42
C MET A 231 -10.51 2.34 -5.65
N ILE A 232 -10.00 1.16 -5.93
CA ILE A 232 -9.20 0.87 -7.13
C ILE A 232 -10.05 1.05 -8.39
N VAL A 233 -11.21 0.42 -8.50
CA VAL A 233 -12.11 0.55 -9.65
C VAL A 233 -12.43 2.02 -9.92
N ARG A 234 -12.78 2.78 -8.87
CA ARG A 234 -12.99 4.23 -8.97
C ARG A 234 -11.76 4.93 -9.55
N LEU A 235 -10.58 4.65 -9.03
CA LEU A 235 -9.33 5.28 -9.46
C LEU A 235 -8.98 4.92 -10.91
N LEU A 236 -9.18 3.67 -11.32
CA LEU A 236 -8.97 3.21 -12.69
C LEU A 236 -9.91 3.91 -13.67
N ILE A 237 -11.20 4.10 -13.29
CA ILE A 237 -12.17 4.83 -14.13
C ILE A 237 -11.76 6.30 -14.30
N PHE A 238 -11.43 6.99 -13.21
CA PHE A 238 -11.17 8.44 -13.25
C PHE A 238 -9.78 8.81 -13.79
N SER A 239 -8.78 7.95 -13.65
CA SER A 239 -7.40 8.25 -14.04
C SER A 239 -6.90 7.42 -15.22
N GLY A 240 -7.58 6.32 -15.56
CA GLY A 240 -7.20 5.39 -16.64
C GLY A 240 -7.77 5.71 -18.00
N TYR A 241 -8.97 6.28 -18.07
CA TYR A 241 -9.60 6.63 -19.33
C TYR A 241 -9.38 8.12 -19.63
N ALA A 242 -8.99 8.42 -20.86
CA ALA A 242 -8.84 9.79 -21.32
C ALA A 242 -10.17 10.54 -21.10
N SER A 243 -10.13 11.70 -20.44
CA SER A 243 -11.31 12.55 -20.21
C SER A 243 -11.82 13.27 -21.47
N ASP A 244 -11.34 12.87 -22.65
CA ASP A 244 -11.73 13.48 -23.91
C ASP A 244 -13.08 12.95 -24.38
N SER A 245 -13.98 13.88 -24.70
CA SER A 245 -15.35 13.65 -25.17
C SER A 245 -15.50 12.76 -26.40
N ARG A 246 -14.39 12.39 -27.06
CA ARG A 246 -14.35 11.50 -28.24
C ARG A 246 -14.08 10.03 -27.91
N THR A 247 -13.61 9.75 -26.71
CA THR A 247 -13.25 8.39 -26.21
C THR A 247 -14.15 7.93 -25.09
N ALA A 248 -15.30 8.60 -24.91
CA ALA A 248 -16.37 8.13 -24.04
C ALA A 248 -16.96 6.84 -24.61
N GLN A 249 -16.27 5.71 -24.42
CA GLN A 249 -16.96 4.45 -24.30
C GLN A 249 -17.88 4.62 -23.11
N VAL A 250 -19.19 4.65 -23.37
CA VAL A 250 -20.17 4.51 -22.30
C VAL A 250 -19.90 3.14 -21.72
N ILE A 251 -19.12 3.08 -20.64
CA ILE A 251 -19.14 1.92 -19.76
C ILE A 251 -20.53 1.97 -19.16
N ILE A 252 -21.47 1.28 -19.82
CA ILE A 252 -22.82 1.05 -19.30
C ILE A 252 -22.60 0.16 -18.07
N LEU A 253 -22.29 0.78 -16.93
CA LEU A 253 -22.49 0.19 -15.62
C LEU A 253 -24.00 0.05 -15.47
N SER A 254 -24.55 -1.05 -15.98
CA SER A 254 -25.98 -1.33 -16.10
C SER A 254 -26.72 -1.45 -14.77
N SER A 255 -26.11 -1.06 -13.65
CA SER A 255 -26.81 -0.95 -12.38
C SER A 255 -26.54 0.41 -11.72
N LEU A 256 -27.56 1.27 -11.79
CA LEU A 256 -27.75 2.44 -10.92
C LEU A 256 -27.48 2.13 -9.43
N SER A 257 -27.62 0.86 -9.03
CA SER A 257 -27.25 0.32 -7.72
C SER A 257 -25.79 0.60 -7.32
N ILE A 258 -24.84 0.64 -8.26
CA ILE A 258 -23.40 0.81 -7.96
C ILE A 258 -23.07 2.25 -7.55
N VAL A 259 -23.69 3.25 -8.19
CA VAL A 259 -23.50 4.67 -7.85
C VAL A 259 -24.12 4.98 -6.49
N LEU A 260 -25.29 4.40 -6.20
CA LEU A 260 -25.95 4.49 -4.90
C LEU A 260 -25.16 3.75 -3.79
N LEU A 261 -24.59 2.58 -4.08
CA LEU A 261 -23.68 1.88 -3.16
C LEU A 261 -22.40 2.67 -2.89
N LEU A 262 -21.78 3.24 -3.94
CA LEU A 262 -20.60 4.09 -3.82
C LEU A 262 -20.83 5.33 -2.95
N LEU A 263 -22.00 5.98 -3.10
CA LEU A 263 -22.38 7.15 -2.31
C LEU A 263 -22.74 6.80 -0.87
N ASN A 264 -23.46 5.70 -0.64
CA ASN A 264 -23.85 5.27 0.71
C ASN A 264 -22.66 4.73 1.51
N VAL A 265 -21.76 3.99 0.86
CA VAL A 265 -20.52 3.49 1.49
C VAL A 265 -19.58 4.65 1.81
N HIS A 266 -19.48 5.67 0.95
CA HIS A 266 -18.72 6.88 1.24
C HIS A 266 -19.24 7.62 2.50
N ASN A 267 -20.56 7.74 2.63
CA ASN A 267 -21.19 8.38 3.79
C ASN A 267 -21.02 7.58 5.10
N LEU A 268 -21.07 6.25 5.03
CA LEU A 268 -20.78 5.37 6.18
C LEU A 268 -19.31 5.46 6.60
N PHE A 269 -18.39 5.53 5.64
CA PHE A 269 -16.96 5.59 5.91
C PHE A 269 -16.52 6.92 6.52
N GLN A 270 -17.13 8.03 6.11
CA GLN A 270 -16.87 9.36 6.69
C GLN A 270 -17.29 9.45 8.16
N LYS A 271 -18.28 8.65 8.59
CA LYS A 271 -18.67 8.53 10.01
C LYS A 271 -17.67 7.72 10.84
N GLN A 272 -16.97 6.75 10.24
CA GLN A 272 -16.13 5.80 10.98
C GLN A 272 -14.64 6.22 11.03
N TYR A 273 -14.16 7.05 10.09
CA TYR A 273 -12.78 7.55 10.06
C TYR A 273 -12.70 9.06 9.71
N PRO A 274 -12.95 9.97 10.67
CA PRO A 274 -13.01 11.41 10.42
C PRO A 274 -11.66 12.08 10.09
N GLN A 275 -10.54 11.36 10.22
CA GLN A 275 -9.16 11.90 10.07
C GLN A 275 -8.59 11.81 8.63
N LEU A 276 -9.33 11.29 7.66
CA LEU A 276 -8.89 11.21 6.25
C LEU A 276 -9.22 12.51 5.50
N PRO A 277 -8.23 13.24 4.94
CA PRO A 277 -8.50 14.46 4.20
C PRO A 277 -9.33 14.21 2.93
N VAL A 278 -10.37 15.03 2.75
CA VAL A 278 -11.21 15.11 1.56
C VAL A 278 -10.38 15.69 0.41
N TYR A 279 -9.83 14.84 -0.45
CA TYR A 279 -9.30 15.30 -1.74
C TYR A 279 -10.40 15.20 -2.79
N LEU A 280 -11.39 16.09 -2.66
CA LEU A 280 -12.23 16.44 -3.80
C LEU A 280 -11.33 17.02 -4.89
N CYS A 281 -11.53 16.49 -6.09
CA CYS A 281 -10.95 16.95 -7.34
C CYS A 281 -10.96 18.49 -7.41
N ARG A 282 -9.81 19.15 -7.24
CA ARG A 282 -9.68 20.55 -7.64
C ARG A 282 -9.47 20.55 -9.15
N ARG A 283 -10.56 20.89 -9.85
CA ARG A 283 -10.67 21.09 -11.29
C ARG A 283 -9.54 21.99 -11.81
N SER A 284 -9.10 21.65 -13.02
CA SER A 284 -8.32 22.45 -13.96
C SER A 284 -8.58 23.96 -13.84
N GLY A 285 -7.51 24.75 -13.89
CA GLY A 285 -7.60 26.21 -13.91
C GLY A 285 -8.28 26.77 -15.17
N ARG A 286 -8.70 28.03 -15.00
CA ARG A 286 -9.26 29.02 -15.95
C ARG A 286 -10.79 29.10 -16.05
N SER A 287 -11.27 30.22 -15.49
CA SER A 287 -12.53 30.95 -15.67
C SER A 287 -13.84 30.20 -15.56
N GLY A 288 -14.70 30.66 -14.65
CA GLY A 288 -16.13 30.40 -14.68
C GLY A 288 -16.72 30.27 -13.28
N LYS A 289 -17.23 31.39 -12.76
CA LYS A 289 -18.03 31.47 -11.53
C LYS A 289 -19.11 30.38 -11.51
N PHE A 290 -19.30 29.70 -10.38
CA PHE A 290 -20.65 29.26 -10.00
C PHE A 290 -20.86 29.41 -8.49
N VAL A 291 -21.98 30.06 -8.20
CA VAL A 291 -22.50 30.53 -6.92
C VAL A 291 -22.97 29.33 -6.08
N GLN A 292 -22.64 29.35 -4.79
CA GLN A 292 -23.24 28.48 -3.78
C GLN A 292 -24.72 28.81 -3.63
N GLN A 293 -25.59 27.80 -3.60
CA GLN A 293 -26.82 27.83 -2.80
C GLN A 293 -27.25 26.41 -2.45
N PHE A 294 -27.17 26.15 -1.14
CA PHE A 294 -27.67 25.05 -0.30
C PHE A 294 -27.32 23.60 -0.65
#